data_AF-A0A822L9H5-F1
#
_entry.id   AF-A0A822L9H5-F1
#
_cell.length_a   1.000
_cell.length_b   1.000
_cell.length_c   1.000
_cell.angle_alpha   90.00
_cell.angle_beta   90.00
_cell.angle_gamma   90.00
#
_symmetry.space_group_name_H-M   'P 1'
#
loop_
_entity.id
_entity.type
_entity.pdbx_description
1 polymer ?
#
loop_
_entity_poly.entity_id
_entity_poly.type
_entity_poly.pdbx_seq_one_letter_code
_entity_poly.pdbx_strand_id
1 'polypeptide(L)'
;MLTRVPEEIRLAEKAIDFGEFFSQEPLKFQFYYGENNQAEISNTIYLEDGNQPSKLYLEVFNDSEEVVIFKDPNVIAAKLATVQAGGTRAASAKKSHFQLRWEKDLGLKPSEIEIDATSEWQVNYDEEDRFFSIYFLHQSGLTLKPNEKIQIGFSKLTANNRTVKSSNVELLYGGIGLISTGTANELIEKQVSSKNAVSVINHLRKTEIPLQFRVLGSNAILNDGTTQNTLKLKVLNSPLSNNTRPILLLNQSSKFIVSFEQGDHPDALVAIPSQLYGVQIAVEDTNSWASDHTAHSTQWSFTPKASLKQLTAGQGIELTISNLVTNSASGLACK
;
A
#
# COMPACT_ATOMS: atom_id res chain seq x y z
N MET A 1 42.90 -19.69 -17.89
CA MET A 1 41.97 -20.11 -18.96
C MET A 1 40.71 -20.60 -18.28
N LEU A 2 39.60 -19.87 -18.40
CA LEU A 2 38.30 -20.35 -17.94
C LEU A 2 37.73 -21.25 -19.04
N THR A 3 37.52 -22.53 -18.73
CA THR A 3 36.91 -23.52 -19.62
C THR A 3 35.47 -23.12 -19.93
N ARG A 4 35.13 -23.05 -21.23
CA ARG A 4 33.76 -22.82 -21.68
C ARG A 4 32.88 -24.00 -21.25
N VAL A 5 31.71 -23.68 -20.71
CA VAL A 5 30.68 -24.64 -20.31
C VAL A 5 30.27 -25.49 -21.52
N PRO A 6 30.15 -26.83 -21.37
CA PRO A 6 29.73 -27.75 -22.43
C PRO A 6 28.39 -27.39 -23.06
N GLU A 7 28.28 -27.57 -24.38
CA GLU A 7 27.14 -27.15 -25.19
C GLU A 7 25.84 -27.89 -24.84
N GLU A 8 25.95 -29.07 -24.22
CA GLU A 8 24.85 -29.86 -23.67
C GLU A 8 24.16 -29.17 -22.48
N ILE A 9 24.91 -28.45 -21.63
CA ILE A 9 24.35 -27.62 -20.54
C ILE A 9 23.68 -26.38 -21.13
N ARG A 10 24.28 -25.79 -22.18
CA ARG A 10 23.71 -24.62 -22.88
C ARG A 10 22.41 -24.94 -23.62
N LEU A 11 22.21 -26.20 -24.03
CA LEU A 11 20.97 -26.68 -24.66
C LEU A 11 19.92 -27.13 -23.64
N ALA A 12 20.33 -27.53 -22.43
CA ALA A 12 19.44 -27.76 -21.29
C ALA A 12 18.98 -26.45 -20.61
N GLU A 13 19.72 -25.35 -20.78
CA GLU A 13 19.27 -23.96 -20.59
C GLU A 13 18.35 -23.49 -21.74
N LYS A 14 17.52 -24.39 -22.29
CA LYS A 14 16.29 -23.96 -22.96
C LYS A 14 15.42 -23.34 -21.89
N ALA A 15 15.53 -22.02 -21.83
CA ALA A 15 14.77 -21.13 -21.00
C ALA A 15 13.37 -21.67 -20.79
N ILE A 16 12.97 -21.74 -19.53
CA ILE A 16 11.57 -21.62 -19.13
C ILE A 16 10.98 -20.56 -20.06
N ASP A 17 10.02 -20.98 -20.88
CA ASP A 17 9.31 -20.08 -21.77
C ASP A 17 8.54 -19.10 -20.88
N PHE A 18 9.13 -17.94 -20.63
CA PHE A 18 8.50 -16.86 -19.88
C PHE A 18 7.33 -16.24 -20.67
N GLY A 19 7.01 -16.74 -21.87
CA GLY A 19 5.81 -16.37 -22.62
C GLY A 19 4.50 -16.64 -21.88
N GLU A 20 4.48 -17.54 -20.89
CA GLU A 20 3.30 -17.78 -20.05
C GLU A 20 3.26 -16.95 -18.74
N PHE A 21 4.29 -16.14 -18.45
CA PHE A 21 4.41 -15.41 -17.17
C PHE A 21 4.12 -13.90 -17.25
N PHE A 22 3.77 -13.38 -18.43
CA PHE A 22 3.25 -12.02 -18.55
C PHE A 22 1.72 -12.03 -18.61
N SER A 23 1.04 -12.44 -17.55
CA SER A 23 -0.23 -11.77 -17.28
C SER A 23 0.15 -10.41 -16.71
N GLN A 24 0.45 -9.43 -17.56
CA GLN A 24 0.39 -8.05 -17.10
C GLN A 24 -1.03 -7.86 -16.61
N GLU A 25 -1.21 -7.69 -15.30
CA GLU A 25 -2.49 -7.43 -14.67
C GLU A 25 -3.14 -6.26 -15.42
N PRO A 26 -4.17 -6.48 -16.26
CA PRO A 26 -4.63 -5.42 -17.15
C PRO A 26 -5.24 -4.25 -16.38
N LEU A 27 -5.82 -4.52 -15.21
CA LEU A 27 -6.32 -3.50 -14.30
C LEU A 27 -5.37 -3.32 -13.12
N LYS A 28 -4.98 -2.06 -12.90
CA LYS A 28 -4.29 -1.58 -11.70
C LYS A 28 -5.14 -0.53 -11.01
N PHE A 29 -4.73 -0.15 -9.80
CA PHE A 29 -5.41 0.90 -9.07
C PHE A 29 -4.46 1.84 -8.34
N GLN A 30 -4.96 3.02 -7.97
CA GLN A 30 -4.27 3.97 -7.10
C GLN A 30 -5.27 4.81 -6.32
N PHE A 31 -4.83 5.35 -5.18
CA PHE A 31 -5.60 6.30 -4.38
C PHE A 31 -5.02 7.71 -4.51
N TYR A 32 -5.88 8.73 -4.43
CA TYR A 32 -5.45 10.12 -4.41
C TYR A 32 -6.46 11.06 -3.76
N TYR A 33 -6.00 12.26 -3.40
CA TYR A 33 -6.84 13.37 -2.96
C TYR A 33 -6.91 14.47 -4.04
N GLY A 34 -8.07 15.13 -4.16
CA GLY A 34 -8.33 16.25 -5.08
C GLY A 34 -9.19 15.89 -6.30
N GLU A 35 -9.66 16.90 -7.03
CA GLU A 35 -10.39 16.76 -8.30
C GLU A 35 -9.59 17.39 -9.45
N ASN A 36 -9.78 16.90 -10.68
CA ASN A 36 -9.35 17.55 -11.93
C ASN A 36 -7.89 18.07 -11.99
N ASN A 37 -6.94 17.20 -12.37
CA ASN A 37 -5.55 17.52 -12.73
C ASN A 37 -4.63 18.10 -11.63
N GLN A 38 -5.13 18.27 -10.39
CA GLN A 38 -4.30 18.54 -9.20
C GLN A 38 -4.32 17.35 -8.22
N ALA A 39 -4.46 16.14 -8.76
CA ALA A 39 -4.51 14.91 -7.98
C ALA A 39 -3.17 14.64 -7.29
N GLU A 40 -3.20 14.55 -5.96
CA GLU A 40 -2.07 14.07 -5.19
C GLU A 40 -2.19 12.55 -4.99
N ILE A 41 -1.44 11.78 -5.80
CA ILE A 41 -1.35 10.32 -5.63
C ILE A 41 -0.85 10.02 -4.23
N SER A 42 -1.67 9.28 -3.48
CA SER A 42 -1.47 9.03 -2.06
C SER A 42 -2.08 7.67 -1.71
N ASN A 43 -1.23 6.67 -1.50
CA ASN A 43 -1.62 5.42 -0.83
C ASN A 43 -1.68 5.62 0.70
N THR A 44 -2.12 6.80 1.13
CA THR A 44 -2.24 7.18 2.54
C THR A 44 -3.62 7.74 2.75
N ILE A 45 -4.32 7.20 3.74
CA ILE A 45 -5.65 7.63 4.18
C ILE A 45 -5.46 8.48 5.44
N TYR A 46 -5.87 9.74 5.35
CA TYR A 46 -5.98 10.66 6.49
C TYR A 46 -7.35 10.51 7.15
N LEU A 47 -7.42 10.63 8.48
CA LEU A 47 -8.68 10.59 9.20
C LEU A 47 -9.51 11.84 8.91
N GLU A 48 -10.83 11.74 9.07
CA GLU A 48 -11.71 12.86 8.82
C GLU A 48 -11.81 13.80 10.02
N ASP A 49 -11.79 15.11 9.75
CA ASP A 49 -12.22 16.13 10.71
C ASP A 49 -13.71 16.39 10.52
N GLY A 50 -14.47 16.32 11.62
CA GLY A 50 -15.93 16.19 11.67
C GLY A 50 -16.77 17.30 11.02
N ASN A 51 -16.16 18.24 10.28
CA ASN A 51 -16.86 19.30 9.58
C ASN A 51 -16.77 19.24 8.04
N GLN A 52 -15.71 18.66 7.45
CA GLN A 52 -15.62 18.42 5.99
C GLN A 52 -14.67 17.23 5.71
N PRO A 53 -15.21 16.03 5.45
CA PRO A 53 -14.39 14.88 5.11
C PRO A 53 -13.60 15.10 3.81
N SER A 54 -12.30 14.79 3.83
CA SER A 54 -11.50 14.82 2.60
C SER A 54 -11.82 13.58 1.78
N LYS A 55 -12.45 13.79 0.62
CA LYS A 55 -12.83 12.70 -0.27
C LYS A 55 -11.59 12.05 -0.89
N LEU A 56 -11.43 10.74 -0.66
CA LEU A 56 -10.39 9.93 -1.27
C LEU A 56 -10.93 9.34 -2.56
N TYR A 57 -10.20 9.46 -3.65
CA TYR A 57 -10.59 8.87 -4.92
C TYR A 57 -9.77 7.61 -5.18
N LEU A 58 -10.46 6.53 -5.54
CA LEU A 58 -9.90 5.36 -6.20
C LEU A 58 -9.91 5.58 -7.70
N GLU A 59 -8.77 5.35 -8.33
CA GLU A 59 -8.67 5.13 -9.77
C GLU A 59 -8.42 3.66 -10.03
N VAL A 60 -9.28 3.03 -10.83
CA VAL A 60 -9.01 1.72 -11.44
C VAL A 60 -8.77 1.96 -12.91
N PHE A 61 -7.59 1.64 -13.42
CA PHE A 61 -7.19 2.00 -14.77
C PHE A 61 -6.64 0.80 -15.54
N ASN A 62 -6.82 0.87 -16.85
CA ASN A 62 -6.28 -0.11 -17.76
C ASN A 62 -4.82 0.23 -18.09
N ASP A 63 -3.90 -0.59 -17.56
CA ASP A 63 -2.45 -0.47 -17.77
C ASP A 63 -1.95 -1.39 -18.91
N SER A 64 -2.86 -2.07 -19.59
CA SER A 64 -2.53 -2.92 -20.75
C SER A 64 -2.65 -2.16 -22.08
N GLU A 65 -2.03 -2.71 -23.12
CA GLU A 65 -2.20 -2.23 -24.50
C GLU A 65 -3.53 -2.67 -25.14
N GLU A 66 -4.25 -3.60 -24.50
CA GLU A 66 -5.54 -4.09 -24.97
C GLU A 66 -6.70 -3.34 -24.33
N VAL A 67 -7.91 -3.47 -24.91
CA VAL A 67 -9.13 -3.01 -24.25
C VAL A 67 -9.53 -3.97 -23.13
N VAL A 68 -10.02 -3.43 -22.01
CA VAL A 68 -10.65 -4.21 -20.93
C VAL A 68 -12.15 -4.00 -20.98
N ILE A 69 -12.91 -5.08 -21.00
CA ILE A 69 -14.36 -5.06 -21.19
C ILE A 69 -15.04 -5.64 -19.97
N PHE A 70 -15.88 -4.82 -19.36
CA PHE A 70 -16.76 -5.12 -18.23
C PHE A 70 -18.11 -5.51 -18.83
N LYS A 71 -18.50 -6.77 -18.70
CA LYS A 71 -19.69 -7.32 -19.38
C LYS A 71 -20.96 -6.94 -18.64
N ASP A 72 -22.04 -6.69 -19.38
CA ASP A 72 -23.35 -6.42 -18.77
C ASP A 72 -23.77 -7.59 -17.86
N PRO A 73 -23.96 -7.35 -16.54
CA PRO A 73 -24.28 -8.42 -15.60
C PRO A 73 -25.65 -9.05 -15.84
N ASN A 74 -26.52 -8.43 -16.63
CA ASN A 74 -27.85 -8.96 -16.97
C ASN A 74 -27.81 -9.94 -18.15
N VAL A 75 -26.73 -9.95 -18.95
CA VAL A 75 -26.58 -10.84 -20.11
C VAL A 75 -26.01 -12.21 -19.71
N ILE A 76 -25.44 -12.32 -18.51
CA ILE A 76 -24.87 -13.59 -18.01
C ILE A 76 -25.97 -14.48 -17.43
N ALA A 77 -26.45 -15.42 -18.24
CA ALA A 77 -27.43 -16.43 -17.88
C ALA A 77 -26.82 -17.58 -17.06
N ALA A 78 -26.39 -17.35 -15.81
CA ALA A 78 -26.04 -18.44 -14.90
C ALA A 78 -26.11 -18.06 -13.40
N LYS A 79 -27.06 -18.68 -12.70
CA LYS A 79 -27.09 -19.01 -11.26
C LYS A 79 -26.39 -18.02 -10.30
N LEU A 80 -26.98 -16.84 -10.14
CA LEU A 80 -26.57 -15.86 -9.14
C LEU A 80 -27.28 -16.17 -7.80
N ALA A 81 -26.50 -16.57 -6.79
CA ALA A 81 -27.00 -16.81 -5.44
C ALA A 81 -27.21 -15.48 -4.70
N THR A 82 -28.37 -15.32 -4.09
CA THR A 82 -28.80 -14.19 -3.26
C THR A 82 -28.01 -14.06 -1.97
N VAL A 83 -27.57 -12.84 -1.60
CA VAL A 83 -27.44 -12.43 -0.19
C VAL A 83 -27.73 -10.92 -0.03
N GLN A 84 -28.42 -10.56 1.06
CA GLN A 84 -28.90 -9.21 1.47
C GLN A 84 -27.73 -8.22 1.69
N ALA A 85 -27.85 -6.89 1.53
CA ALA A 85 -28.95 -5.99 1.24
C ALA A 85 -28.93 -5.53 -0.24
N GLY A 86 -30.05 -5.65 -0.97
CA GLY A 86 -30.14 -5.25 -2.39
C GLY A 86 -30.76 -6.30 -3.34
N GLY A 87 -31.16 -7.47 -2.82
CA GLY A 87 -31.85 -8.50 -3.60
C GLY A 87 -30.95 -9.21 -4.63
N THR A 88 -31.53 -9.83 -5.66
CA THR A 88 -30.80 -10.58 -6.71
C THR A 88 -29.84 -9.74 -7.55
N ARG A 89 -29.84 -8.42 -7.36
CA ARG A 89 -28.99 -7.47 -8.09
C ARG A 89 -27.73 -7.06 -7.34
N ALA A 90 -27.69 -7.20 -6.01
CA ALA A 90 -26.60 -6.74 -5.16
C ALA A 90 -25.22 -7.25 -5.61
N ALA A 91 -24.22 -6.36 -5.50
CA ALA A 91 -22.83 -6.71 -5.72
C ALA A 91 -22.36 -7.75 -4.68
N SER A 92 -21.55 -8.72 -5.10
CA SER A 92 -21.00 -9.76 -4.23
C SER A 92 -19.74 -10.40 -4.84
N ALA A 93 -19.08 -11.30 -4.10
CA ALA A 93 -17.93 -12.07 -4.60
C ALA A 93 -18.22 -12.87 -5.87
N LYS A 94 -19.49 -13.27 -6.08
CA LYS A 94 -19.93 -14.02 -7.26
C LYS A 94 -20.59 -13.13 -8.32
N LYS A 95 -20.72 -11.84 -8.05
CA LYS A 95 -21.45 -10.87 -8.88
C LYS A 95 -20.87 -9.47 -8.72
N SER A 96 -19.66 -9.27 -9.20
CA SER A 96 -19.01 -7.96 -9.26
C SER A 96 -18.04 -7.92 -10.43
N HIS A 97 -17.76 -6.73 -10.96
CA HIS A 97 -16.69 -6.61 -11.94
C HIS A 97 -15.34 -6.71 -11.24
N PHE A 98 -15.20 -6.00 -10.13
CA PHE A 98 -14.03 -6.08 -9.26
C PHE A 98 -14.41 -5.87 -7.81
N GLN A 99 -13.49 -6.19 -6.91
CA GLN A 99 -13.57 -5.87 -5.49
C GLN A 99 -12.28 -5.24 -5.01
N LEU A 100 -12.41 -4.35 -4.02
CA LEU A 100 -11.29 -3.95 -3.18
C LEU A 100 -11.32 -4.76 -1.90
N ARG A 101 -10.28 -5.54 -1.64
CA ARG A 101 -10.09 -6.29 -0.40
C ARG A 101 -9.09 -5.56 0.50
N TRP A 102 -9.50 -5.33 1.74
CA TRP A 102 -8.78 -4.58 2.75
C TRP A 102 -8.48 -5.49 3.93
N GLU A 103 -7.28 -5.40 4.52
CA GLU A 103 -7.02 -6.02 5.81
C GLU A 103 -7.66 -5.21 6.94
N LYS A 104 -8.27 -5.92 7.90
CA LYS A 104 -8.91 -5.31 9.07
C LYS A 104 -7.92 -4.61 10.00
N ASP A 105 -6.63 -4.93 9.91
CA ASP A 105 -5.56 -4.29 10.66
C ASP A 105 -5.35 -2.81 10.30
N LEU A 106 -5.90 -2.35 9.18
CA LEU A 106 -6.01 -0.92 8.86
C LEU A 106 -6.97 -0.17 9.79
N GLY A 107 -7.78 -0.87 10.60
CA GLY A 107 -8.69 -0.29 11.58
C GLY A 107 -9.89 0.45 10.97
N LEU A 108 -10.09 0.34 9.65
CA LEU A 108 -11.23 0.89 8.93
C LEU A 108 -12.50 0.10 9.26
N LYS A 109 -13.63 0.81 9.30
CA LYS A 109 -14.95 0.20 9.53
C LYS A 109 -15.78 0.25 8.26
N PRO A 110 -15.96 -0.87 7.54
CA PRO A 110 -16.65 -0.85 6.24
C PRO A 110 -18.09 -0.33 6.31
N SER A 111 -18.78 -0.53 7.44
CA SER A 111 -20.15 -0.04 7.66
C SER A 111 -20.27 1.48 7.80
N GLU A 112 -19.17 2.19 8.05
CA GLU A 112 -19.14 3.64 8.17
C GLU A 112 -18.69 4.32 6.85
N ILE A 113 -18.07 3.57 5.94
CA ILE A 113 -17.55 4.09 4.67
C ILE A 113 -18.71 4.46 3.73
N GLU A 114 -18.70 5.70 3.28
CA GLU A 114 -19.58 6.20 2.23
C GLU A 114 -18.84 6.17 0.89
N ILE A 115 -19.56 5.78 -0.16
CA ILE A 115 -19.00 5.64 -1.50
C ILE A 115 -19.86 6.44 -2.45
N ASP A 116 -19.25 7.43 -3.09
CA ASP A 116 -19.85 8.28 -4.11
C ASP A 116 -19.86 7.55 -5.46
N ALA A 117 -20.38 6.32 -5.43
CA ALA A 117 -20.76 5.56 -6.59
C ALA A 117 -22.01 6.24 -7.14
N THR A 118 -21.84 7.00 -8.22
CA THR A 118 -22.93 7.53 -9.05
C THR A 118 -23.89 6.42 -9.42
N SER A 119 -25.10 6.76 -9.86
CA SER A 119 -26.22 5.87 -10.21
C SER A 119 -25.91 4.68 -11.13
N GLU A 120 -24.68 4.53 -11.62
CA GLU A 120 -24.16 3.53 -12.54
C GLU A 120 -23.56 2.31 -11.82
N TRP A 121 -23.14 2.43 -10.55
CA TRP A 121 -22.51 1.35 -9.80
C TRP A 121 -23.41 0.83 -8.69
N GLN A 122 -23.49 -0.49 -8.56
CA GLN A 122 -23.98 -1.15 -7.35
C GLN A 122 -22.78 -1.52 -6.50
N VAL A 123 -22.84 -1.12 -5.24
CA VAL A 123 -21.78 -1.34 -4.27
C VAL A 123 -22.33 -2.08 -3.07
N ASN A 124 -21.59 -3.05 -2.59
CA ASN A 124 -21.90 -3.79 -1.38
C ASN A 124 -20.59 -4.16 -0.69
N TYR A 125 -20.64 -4.51 0.59
CA TYR A 125 -19.47 -4.98 1.31
C TYR A 125 -19.77 -6.28 2.05
N ASP A 126 -18.73 -7.04 2.33
CA ASP A 126 -18.76 -8.22 3.19
C ASP A 126 -17.52 -8.23 4.08
N GLU A 127 -17.64 -8.90 5.21
CA GLU A 127 -16.60 -9.00 6.22
C GLU A 127 -16.20 -10.46 6.44
N GLU A 128 -14.90 -10.72 6.34
CA GLU A 128 -14.26 -11.97 6.70
C GLU A 128 -13.47 -11.78 8.01
N ASP A 129 -12.81 -12.83 8.51
CA ASP A 129 -12.06 -12.78 9.77
C ASP A 129 -10.94 -11.71 9.74
N ARG A 130 -10.04 -11.78 8.75
CA ARG A 130 -8.89 -10.87 8.61
C ARG A 130 -9.09 -9.75 7.60
N PHE A 131 -10.15 -9.81 6.81
CA PHE A 131 -10.38 -8.90 5.69
C PHE A 131 -11.80 -8.35 5.67
N PHE A 132 -12.00 -7.24 4.98
CA PHE A 132 -13.30 -6.88 4.45
C PHE A 132 -13.16 -6.59 2.96
N SER A 133 -14.21 -6.84 2.19
CA SER A 133 -14.23 -6.63 0.75
C SER A 133 -15.36 -5.69 0.38
N ILE A 134 -15.08 -4.75 -0.51
CA ILE A 134 -16.08 -3.87 -1.13
C ILE A 134 -16.19 -4.28 -2.60
N TYR A 135 -17.38 -4.69 -3.02
CA TYR A 135 -17.67 -5.22 -4.34
C TYR A 135 -18.28 -4.14 -5.24
N PHE A 136 -17.78 -4.02 -6.46
CA PHE A 136 -18.22 -3.02 -7.43
C PHE A 136 -18.84 -3.69 -8.65
N LEU A 137 -20.12 -3.44 -8.90
CA LEU A 137 -20.85 -3.95 -10.05
C LEU A 137 -21.46 -2.80 -10.87
N HIS A 138 -20.90 -2.52 -12.04
CA HIS A 138 -21.51 -1.61 -13.00
C HIS A 138 -22.86 -2.15 -13.50
N GLN A 139 -23.85 -1.26 -13.70
CA GLN A 139 -25.22 -1.64 -14.07
C GLN A 139 -25.39 -2.05 -15.54
N SER A 140 -24.44 -1.65 -16.39
CA SER A 140 -24.39 -2.00 -17.82
C SER A 140 -22.98 -2.47 -18.20
N GLY A 141 -22.79 -2.87 -19.47
CA GLY A 141 -21.44 -3.10 -19.97
C GLY A 141 -20.62 -1.80 -20.04
N LEU A 142 -19.33 -1.89 -19.76
CA LEU A 142 -18.37 -0.79 -19.84
C LEU A 142 -17.10 -1.28 -20.56
N THR A 143 -16.40 -0.39 -21.27
CA THR A 143 -15.12 -0.71 -21.91
C THR A 143 -14.10 0.35 -21.52
N LEU A 144 -12.93 -0.09 -21.09
CA LEU A 144 -11.77 0.75 -20.81
C LEU A 144 -10.71 0.52 -21.88
N LYS A 145 -10.45 1.52 -22.69
CA LYS A 145 -9.28 1.55 -23.60
C LYS A 145 -7.98 1.67 -22.80
N PRO A 146 -6.82 1.41 -23.42
CA PRO A 146 -5.53 1.66 -22.79
C PRO A 146 -5.46 3.06 -22.17
N ASN A 147 -5.03 3.13 -20.90
CA ASN A 147 -4.95 4.33 -20.07
C ASN A 147 -6.29 4.99 -19.67
N GLU A 148 -7.44 4.43 -20.06
CA GLU A 148 -8.73 4.87 -19.50
C GLU A 148 -8.90 4.35 -18.08
N LYS A 149 -9.70 5.10 -17.31
CA LYS A 149 -9.84 4.89 -15.87
C LYS A 149 -11.27 5.06 -15.39
N ILE A 150 -11.61 4.29 -14.37
CA ILE A 150 -12.79 4.41 -13.53
C ILE A 150 -12.38 5.19 -12.29
N GLN A 151 -13.17 6.20 -11.92
CA GLN A 151 -12.96 6.99 -10.71
C GLN A 151 -14.11 6.75 -9.74
N ILE A 152 -13.81 6.36 -8.50
CA ILE A 152 -14.80 6.14 -7.44
C ILE A 152 -14.38 6.94 -6.20
N GLY A 153 -15.29 7.74 -5.67
CA GLY A 153 -15.04 8.52 -4.46
C GLY A 153 -15.40 7.78 -3.19
N PHE A 154 -14.60 7.94 -2.15
CA PHE A 154 -14.81 7.44 -0.80
C PHE A 154 -14.83 8.60 0.18
N SER A 155 -15.79 8.58 1.08
CA SER A 155 -15.91 9.43 2.26
C SER A 155 -16.19 8.57 3.49
N LYS A 156 -16.13 9.15 4.67
CA LYS A 156 -16.26 8.48 5.97
C LYS A 156 -15.30 7.33 6.17
N LEU A 157 -14.07 7.50 5.69
CA LEU A 157 -12.95 6.59 5.97
C LEU A 157 -12.44 6.81 7.40
N THR A 158 -13.23 6.36 8.39
CA THR A 158 -12.87 6.41 9.80
C THR A 158 -12.05 5.19 10.18
N ALA A 159 -10.95 5.40 10.90
CA ALA A 159 -10.21 4.32 11.54
C ALA A 159 -9.98 4.61 13.02
N ASN A 160 -10.14 3.58 13.86
CA ASN A 160 -9.91 3.68 15.29
C ASN A 160 -8.46 3.33 15.63
N ASN A 161 -7.50 4.07 15.05
CA ASN A 161 -6.08 3.78 15.23
C ASN A 161 -5.42 4.83 16.11
N ARG A 162 -4.73 4.37 17.17
CA ARG A 162 -3.84 5.23 17.97
C ARG A 162 -2.49 5.50 17.30
N THR A 163 -2.08 4.63 16.37
CA THR A 163 -0.81 4.66 15.63
C THR A 163 -1.05 4.56 14.13
N VAL A 164 -0.04 4.85 13.32
CA VAL A 164 -0.12 4.56 11.87
C VAL A 164 -0.24 3.06 11.66
N LYS A 165 -1.19 2.63 10.83
CA LYS A 165 -1.34 1.25 10.40
C LYS A 165 -1.11 1.17 8.91
N SER A 166 -0.30 0.22 8.45
CA SER A 166 -0.05 0.02 7.02
C SER A 166 -0.28 -1.44 6.69
N SER A 167 -0.90 -1.68 5.54
CA SER A 167 -1.23 -3.02 5.08
C SER A 167 -1.52 -3.01 3.57
N ASN A 168 -1.66 -4.18 2.96
CA ASN A 168 -1.98 -4.32 1.56
C ASN A 168 -3.49 -4.17 1.34
N VAL A 169 -3.83 -3.40 0.31
CA VAL A 169 -5.15 -3.37 -0.31
C VAL A 169 -5.02 -4.06 -1.67
N GLU A 170 -6.01 -4.86 -2.02
CA GLU A 170 -5.99 -5.63 -3.25
C GLU A 170 -7.19 -5.31 -4.12
N LEU A 171 -6.95 -5.03 -5.40
CA LEU A 171 -7.96 -5.06 -6.45
C LEU A 171 -8.05 -6.48 -7.00
N LEU A 172 -9.17 -7.15 -6.77
CA LEU A 172 -9.43 -8.50 -7.29
C LEU A 172 -10.48 -8.46 -8.39
N TYR A 173 -10.24 -9.18 -9.49
CA TYR A 173 -11.12 -9.23 -10.66
C TYR A 173 -10.91 -10.50 -11.49
N GLY A 174 -11.78 -10.79 -12.46
CA GLY A 174 -11.71 -12.02 -13.25
C GLY A 174 -12.27 -13.26 -12.52
N GLY A 175 -12.19 -14.43 -13.14
CA GLY A 175 -12.62 -15.70 -12.54
C GLY A 175 -14.12 -16.00 -12.60
N ILE A 176 -14.96 -14.99 -12.82
CA ILE A 176 -16.44 -15.12 -12.77
C ILE A 176 -17.14 -14.73 -14.07
N GLY A 177 -16.37 -14.55 -15.15
CA GLY A 177 -16.92 -14.33 -16.49
C GLY A 177 -17.44 -12.91 -16.78
N LEU A 178 -17.20 -11.95 -15.88
CA LEU A 178 -17.66 -10.55 -16.01
C LEU A 178 -16.64 -9.61 -16.64
N ILE A 179 -15.38 -10.05 -16.82
CA ILE A 179 -14.32 -9.25 -17.43
C ILE A 179 -13.65 -10.04 -18.54
N SER A 180 -13.37 -9.36 -19.65
CA SER A 180 -12.59 -9.86 -20.77
C SER A 180 -11.58 -8.83 -21.26
N THR A 181 -10.58 -9.27 -22.01
CA THR A 181 -9.59 -8.43 -22.69
C THR A 181 -9.65 -8.59 -24.20
N GLY A 182 -9.03 -7.64 -24.91
CA GLY A 182 -8.84 -7.68 -26.35
C GLY A 182 -10.12 -7.51 -27.17
N THR A 183 -9.96 -7.39 -28.47
CA THR A 183 -11.09 -7.25 -29.41
C THR A 183 -11.86 -8.55 -29.62
N ALA A 184 -11.28 -9.68 -29.26
CA ALA A 184 -11.89 -11.00 -29.33
C ALA A 184 -12.76 -11.35 -28.09
N ASN A 185 -12.85 -10.46 -27.10
CA ASN A 185 -13.57 -10.67 -25.83
C ASN A 185 -13.08 -11.90 -25.04
N GLU A 186 -11.76 -12.10 -24.98
CA GLU A 186 -11.14 -13.20 -24.26
C GLU A 186 -11.40 -13.06 -22.76
N LEU A 187 -12.06 -14.06 -22.16
CA LEU A 187 -12.43 -14.00 -20.75
C LEU A 187 -11.18 -14.08 -19.86
N ILE A 188 -11.14 -13.26 -18.81
CA ILE A 188 -10.18 -13.46 -17.73
C ILE A 188 -10.70 -14.60 -16.85
N GLU A 189 -10.31 -15.84 -17.17
CA GLU A 189 -10.84 -17.07 -16.57
C GLU A 189 -10.41 -17.31 -15.12
N LYS A 190 -9.31 -16.71 -14.68
CA LYS A 190 -8.80 -16.82 -13.31
C LYS A 190 -8.94 -15.49 -12.58
N GLN A 191 -9.06 -15.54 -11.26
CA GLN A 191 -9.01 -14.32 -10.48
C GLN A 191 -7.58 -13.75 -10.50
N VAL A 192 -7.48 -12.46 -10.81
CA VAL A 192 -6.25 -11.66 -10.83
C VAL A 192 -6.27 -10.72 -9.62
N SER A 193 -5.10 -10.44 -9.04
CA SER A 193 -4.94 -9.58 -7.87
C SER A 193 -3.86 -8.55 -8.12
N SER A 194 -4.25 -7.28 -8.15
CA SER A 194 -3.30 -6.16 -8.10
C SER A 194 -3.23 -5.61 -6.69
N LYS A 195 -2.03 -5.32 -6.16
CA LYS A 195 -1.85 -4.97 -4.74
C LYS A 195 -1.10 -3.66 -4.57
N ASN A 196 -1.57 -2.82 -3.65
CA ASN A 196 -0.85 -1.64 -3.18
C ASN A 196 -0.77 -1.63 -1.66
N ALA A 197 0.39 -1.27 -1.11
CA ALA A 197 0.52 -0.95 0.30
C ALA A 197 -0.15 0.40 0.59
N VAL A 198 -1.08 0.41 1.54
CA VAL A 198 -1.84 1.59 1.98
C VAL A 198 -1.60 1.82 3.47
N SER A 199 -1.40 3.08 3.85
CA SER A 199 -1.25 3.51 5.25
C SER A 199 -2.45 4.31 5.71
N VAL A 200 -2.97 4.03 6.90
CA VAL A 200 -3.94 4.88 7.59
C VAL A 200 -3.21 5.65 8.68
N ILE A 201 -3.28 6.98 8.62
CA ILE A 201 -2.56 7.88 9.52
C ILE A 201 -3.56 8.65 10.38
N ASN A 202 -3.29 8.70 11.69
CA ASN A 202 -4.07 9.45 12.68
C ASN A 202 -3.79 10.97 12.63
N HIS A 203 -3.97 11.56 11.45
CA HIS A 203 -3.92 13.00 11.21
C HIS A 203 -5.08 13.39 10.30
N LEU A 204 -5.66 14.57 10.50
CA LEU A 204 -6.87 14.97 9.78
C LEU A 204 -6.57 15.23 8.29
N ARG A 205 -5.38 15.77 8.01
CA ARG A 205 -4.94 16.10 6.65
C ARG A 205 -3.42 15.98 6.54
N LYS A 206 -2.93 15.77 5.31
CA LYS A 206 -1.50 15.89 4.98
C LYS A 206 -0.88 17.20 5.47
N THR A 207 -1.65 18.30 5.42
CA THR A 207 -1.26 19.65 5.88
C THR A 207 -1.04 19.76 7.39
N GLU A 208 -1.37 18.72 8.16
CA GLU A 208 -1.23 18.71 9.62
C GLU A 208 -0.16 17.75 10.13
N ILE A 209 0.45 16.94 9.25
CA ILE A 209 1.56 16.05 9.63
C ILE A 209 2.82 16.89 9.86
N PRO A 210 3.29 17.10 11.10
CA PRO A 210 4.37 18.05 11.39
C PRO A 210 5.75 17.55 10.91
N LEU A 211 5.91 16.24 10.72
CA LEU A 211 7.16 15.61 10.33
C LEU A 211 6.92 14.65 9.16
N GLN A 212 7.67 14.83 8.08
CA GLN A 212 7.70 13.88 6.97
C GLN A 212 8.78 12.84 7.16
N PHE A 213 8.47 11.62 6.78
CA PHE A 213 9.42 10.53 6.63
C PHE A 213 9.80 10.35 5.16
N ARG A 214 11.08 10.13 4.88
CA ARG A 214 11.59 9.75 3.56
C ARG A 214 12.65 8.68 3.70
N VAL A 215 12.65 7.73 2.77
CA VAL A 215 13.81 6.87 2.54
C VAL A 215 14.74 7.57 1.56
N LEU A 216 16.02 7.63 1.87
CA LEU A 216 17.06 8.18 1.00
C LEU A 216 17.71 7.03 0.21
N GLY A 217 17.49 7.01 -1.11
CA GLY A 217 17.95 5.93 -1.98
C GLY A 217 16.94 4.80 -2.09
N SER A 218 17.42 3.56 -2.12
CA SER A 218 16.56 2.37 -2.23
C SER A 218 15.73 2.17 -0.95
N ASN A 219 14.43 1.95 -1.12
CA ASN A 219 13.55 1.43 -0.07
C ASN A 219 13.54 -0.11 0.00
N ALA A 220 14.25 -0.78 -0.92
CA ALA A 220 14.47 -2.20 -0.90
C ALA A 220 15.82 -2.51 -0.24
N ILE A 221 15.79 -3.56 0.57
CA ILE A 221 16.93 -4.10 1.28
C ILE A 221 17.12 -5.55 0.85
N LEU A 222 18.35 -5.94 0.49
CA LEU A 222 18.66 -7.32 0.17
C LEU A 222 18.98 -8.11 1.45
N ASN A 223 18.24 -9.20 1.65
CA ASN A 223 18.40 -10.13 2.76
C ASN A 223 19.16 -11.40 2.31
N ASP A 224 20.30 -11.22 1.66
CA ASP A 224 21.16 -12.32 1.17
C ASP A 224 22.34 -12.62 2.11
N GLY A 225 22.41 -11.92 3.26
CA GLY A 225 23.46 -12.08 4.27
C GLY A 225 24.87 -11.64 3.83
N THR A 226 25.03 -11.13 2.61
CA THR A 226 26.35 -10.82 2.01
C THR A 226 26.42 -9.42 1.43
N THR A 227 25.32 -8.88 0.92
CA THR A 227 25.21 -7.52 0.43
C THR A 227 25.05 -6.55 1.59
N GLN A 228 25.73 -5.40 1.52
CA GLN A 228 25.60 -4.34 2.51
C GLN A 228 24.14 -3.86 2.56
N ASN A 229 23.50 -4.17 3.69
CA ASN A 229 22.11 -3.91 3.97
C ASN A 229 22.02 -2.62 4.79
N THR A 230 21.81 -1.50 4.10
CA THR A 230 21.65 -0.18 4.72
C THR A 230 20.41 0.52 4.22
N LEU A 231 19.58 0.98 5.15
CA LEU A 231 18.43 1.85 4.89
C LEU A 231 18.71 3.22 5.48
N LYS A 232 18.69 4.25 4.62
CA LYS A 232 18.84 5.63 5.07
C LYS A 232 17.48 6.29 5.19
N LEU A 233 17.19 6.84 6.35
CA LEU A 233 15.93 7.45 6.70
C LEU A 233 16.14 8.92 7.00
N LYS A 234 15.23 9.75 6.54
CA LYS A 234 15.21 11.18 6.84
C LYS A 234 13.83 11.56 7.37
N VAL A 235 13.80 12.08 8.58
CA VAL A 235 12.60 12.67 9.17
C VAL A 235 12.78 14.16 9.26
N LEU A 236 12.01 14.91 8.47
CA LEU A 236 12.16 16.36 8.35
C LEU A 236 10.87 17.09 8.69
N ASN A 237 11.00 18.27 9.30
CA ASN A 237 9.93 19.25 9.35
C ASN A 237 9.74 19.84 7.95
N SER A 238 8.93 19.20 7.10
CA SER A 238 8.72 19.63 5.71
C SER A 238 7.43 20.43 5.57
N PRO A 239 7.45 21.62 4.96
CA PRO A 239 6.23 22.24 4.48
C PRO A 239 5.73 21.47 3.26
N LEU A 240 4.53 20.91 3.35
CA LEU A 240 3.75 20.50 2.19
C LEU A 240 2.80 21.64 1.88
N SER A 241 3.05 22.28 0.74
CA SER A 241 2.19 23.22 0.00
C SER A 241 1.84 24.60 0.58
N ASN A 242 2.14 24.95 1.84
CA ASN A 242 2.18 26.36 2.27
C ASN A 242 3.06 26.54 3.52
N ASN A 243 3.98 27.51 3.48
CA ASN A 243 5.02 27.75 4.49
C ASN A 243 4.51 28.32 5.84
N THR A 244 3.27 28.05 6.25
CA THR A 244 2.64 28.64 7.44
C THR A 244 2.59 27.69 8.64
N ARG A 245 3.30 26.55 8.60
CA ARG A 245 3.26 25.57 9.69
C ARG A 245 4.04 26.03 10.93
N PRO A 246 3.61 25.64 12.13
CA PRO A 246 4.32 25.96 13.36
C PRO A 246 5.70 25.30 13.38
N ILE A 247 6.69 26.07 13.85
CA ILE A 247 8.04 25.56 14.14
C ILE A 247 7.92 24.46 15.19
N LEU A 248 8.49 23.27 14.92
CA LEU A 248 8.54 22.22 15.91
C LEU A 248 9.61 22.58 16.95
N LEU A 249 9.17 23.01 18.13
CA LEU A 249 10.06 23.30 19.24
C LEU A 249 10.51 21.99 19.89
N LEU A 250 11.80 21.92 20.17
CA LEU A 250 12.45 20.77 20.81
C LEU A 250 13.03 21.20 22.15
N ASN A 251 12.97 20.30 23.11
CA ASN A 251 13.70 20.43 24.37
C ASN A 251 14.36 19.10 24.74
N GLN A 252 15.09 19.06 25.85
CA GLN A 252 15.82 17.85 26.27
C GLN A 252 14.93 16.65 26.65
N SER A 253 13.62 16.84 26.75
CA SER A 253 12.64 15.75 26.93
C SER A 253 12.08 15.23 25.61
N SER A 254 12.27 15.94 24.49
CA SER A 254 11.88 15.48 23.16
C SER A 254 12.71 14.26 22.76
N LYS A 255 12.08 13.25 22.15
CA LYS A 255 12.75 12.04 21.67
C LYS A 255 12.23 11.67 20.29
N PHE A 256 13.16 11.33 19.39
CA PHE A 256 12.83 10.51 18.23
C PHE A 256 13.11 9.05 18.60
N ILE A 257 12.17 8.17 18.32
CA ILE A 257 12.25 6.76 18.71
C ILE A 257 12.07 5.91 17.46
N VAL A 258 13.01 5.00 17.22
CA VAL A 258 12.85 3.92 16.25
C VAL A 258 12.66 2.63 17.03
N SER A 259 11.58 1.91 16.74
CA SER A 259 11.29 0.63 17.37
C SER A 259 10.82 -0.38 16.34
N PHE A 260 11.22 -1.64 16.52
CA PHE A 260 10.65 -2.76 15.80
C PHE A 260 9.58 -3.44 16.65
N GLU A 261 8.46 -3.79 16.02
CA GLU A 261 7.40 -4.54 16.67
C GLU A 261 7.89 -5.94 17.08
N GLN A 262 7.31 -6.46 18.17
CA GLN A 262 7.55 -7.80 18.69
C GLN A 262 6.21 -8.51 18.80
N GLY A 263 6.17 -9.82 18.54
CA GLY A 263 4.96 -10.62 18.69
C GLY A 263 5.07 -12.00 18.03
N ASP A 264 3.92 -12.66 17.90
CA ASP A 264 3.80 -14.01 17.33
C ASP A 264 3.19 -14.00 15.92
N HIS A 265 3.20 -12.86 15.22
CA HIS A 265 2.64 -12.66 13.88
C HIS A 265 3.74 -12.53 12.83
N PRO A 266 4.31 -13.64 12.33
CA PRO A 266 5.53 -13.62 11.50
C PRO A 266 5.35 -12.89 10.15
N ASP A 267 4.12 -12.71 9.69
CA ASP A 267 3.73 -11.97 8.49
C ASP A 267 3.79 -10.44 8.66
N ALA A 268 3.68 -9.94 9.89
CA ALA A 268 3.76 -8.51 10.21
C ALA A 268 5.14 -8.08 10.76
N LEU A 269 5.98 -9.04 11.15
CA LEU A 269 7.28 -8.76 11.78
C LEU A 269 8.41 -8.69 10.76
N VAL A 270 9.20 -7.62 10.85
CA VAL A 270 10.39 -7.44 9.99
C VAL A 270 11.50 -8.45 10.32
N ALA A 271 11.67 -8.82 11.59
CA ALA A 271 12.69 -9.77 12.04
C ALA A 271 12.31 -10.38 13.40
N ILE A 272 12.92 -11.51 13.78
CA ILE A 272 12.76 -12.07 15.12
C ILE A 272 13.66 -11.34 16.15
N PRO A 273 13.32 -11.35 17.45
CA PRO A 273 14.05 -10.58 18.46
C PRO A 273 15.58 -10.79 18.48
N SER A 274 16.04 -12.03 18.30
CA SER A 274 17.48 -12.34 18.27
C SER A 274 18.21 -11.71 17.08
N GLN A 275 17.53 -11.49 15.95
CA GLN A 275 18.09 -10.81 14.78
C GLN A 275 18.18 -9.29 15.02
N LEU A 276 17.21 -8.73 15.74
CA LEU A 276 17.20 -7.30 16.06
C LEU A 276 18.38 -6.88 16.95
N TYR A 277 18.99 -7.81 17.70
CA TYR A 277 20.19 -7.52 18.49
C TYR A 277 21.41 -7.16 17.64
N GLY A 278 21.44 -7.55 16.36
CA GLY A 278 22.51 -7.19 15.42
C GLY A 278 22.27 -5.87 14.68
N VAL A 279 21.06 -5.31 14.77
CA VAL A 279 20.68 -4.08 14.07
C VAL A 279 21.43 -2.89 14.67
N GLN A 280 21.92 -2.02 13.79
CA GLN A 280 22.57 -0.78 14.18
C GLN A 280 21.82 0.39 13.60
N ILE A 281 21.49 1.39 14.43
CA ILE A 281 20.89 2.65 13.98
C ILE A 281 21.79 3.80 14.41
N ALA A 282 22.37 4.48 13.44
CA ALA A 282 23.24 5.63 13.66
C ALA A 282 22.56 6.92 13.17
N VAL A 283 22.82 8.03 13.86
CA VAL A 283 22.42 9.38 13.41
C VAL A 283 23.59 10.03 12.70
N GLU A 284 23.34 10.66 11.55
CA GLU A 284 24.39 11.33 10.76
C GLU A 284 24.90 12.60 11.49
N ASP A 285 23.98 13.43 11.99
CA ASP A 285 24.32 14.65 12.74
C ASP A 285 24.45 14.38 14.25
N THR A 286 25.60 13.82 14.62
CA THR A 286 25.98 13.59 16.02
C THR A 286 26.23 14.86 16.82
N ASN A 287 26.29 16.05 16.19
CA ASN A 287 26.44 17.32 16.91
C ASN A 287 25.11 17.87 17.40
N SER A 288 24.02 17.56 16.70
CA SER A 288 22.67 18.00 17.06
C SER A 288 21.87 16.93 17.81
N TRP A 289 22.22 15.66 17.65
CA TRP A 289 21.50 14.53 18.26
C TRP A 289 22.42 13.67 19.11
N ALA A 290 21.90 13.19 20.23
CA ALA A 290 22.51 12.14 21.04
C ALA A 290 21.73 10.84 20.83
N SER A 291 22.43 9.76 20.51
CA SER A 291 21.85 8.42 20.38
C SER A 291 21.96 7.66 21.70
N ASP A 292 20.90 6.96 22.07
CA ASP A 292 20.88 6.05 23.21
C ASP A 292 20.21 4.73 22.82
N HIS A 293 20.83 3.63 23.24
CA HIS A 293 20.34 2.28 22.97
C HIS A 293 20.78 1.33 24.08
N THR A 294 19.80 0.74 24.76
CA THR A 294 20.03 -0.33 25.73
C THR A 294 20.29 -1.64 25.00
N ALA A 295 21.31 -2.38 25.40
CA ALA A 295 21.62 -3.69 24.84
C ALA A 295 20.37 -4.60 24.86
N HIS A 296 20.15 -5.32 23.76
CA HIS A 296 19.00 -6.22 23.55
C HIS A 296 17.62 -5.55 23.52
N SER A 297 17.57 -4.22 23.46
CA SER A 297 16.32 -3.50 23.18
C SER A 297 15.96 -3.61 21.70
N THR A 298 14.66 -3.57 21.37
CA THR A 298 14.19 -3.34 19.99
C THR A 298 13.93 -1.87 19.70
N GLN A 299 14.42 -0.99 20.58
CA GLN A 299 14.20 0.44 20.54
C GLN A 299 15.51 1.21 20.62
N TRP A 300 15.63 2.21 19.76
CA TRP A 300 16.69 3.22 19.73
C TRP A 300 16.05 4.58 19.96
N SER A 301 16.69 5.41 20.79
CA SER A 301 16.20 6.76 21.06
C SER A 301 17.24 7.81 20.70
N PHE A 302 16.76 8.93 20.17
CA PHE A 302 17.58 10.07 19.77
C PHE A 302 17.03 11.32 20.44
N THR A 303 17.83 11.94 21.30
CA THR A 303 17.50 13.17 22.01
C THR A 303 18.22 14.36 21.36
N PRO A 304 17.54 15.51 21.21
CA PRO A 304 18.18 16.70 20.70
C PRO A 304 19.16 17.23 21.74
N LYS A 305 20.38 17.58 21.32
CA LYS A 305 21.37 18.24 22.18
C LYS A 305 20.95 19.68 22.46
N ALA A 306 21.54 20.31 23.47
CA ALA A 306 21.14 21.65 23.94
C ALA A 306 21.20 22.75 22.85
N SER A 307 22.01 22.54 21.81
CA SER A 307 22.12 23.40 20.63
C SER A 307 20.89 23.34 19.72
N LEU A 308 20.18 22.20 19.67
CA LEU A 308 19.03 21.99 18.80
C LEU A 308 17.72 22.25 19.57
N LYS A 309 17.24 23.49 19.51
CA LYS A 309 16.00 23.93 20.20
C LYS A 309 14.75 23.88 19.34
N GLN A 310 14.91 23.69 18.04
CA GLN A 310 13.81 23.65 17.08
C GLN A 310 14.23 22.94 15.80
N LEU A 311 13.25 22.41 15.05
CA LEU A 311 13.42 22.03 13.66
C LEU A 311 12.76 23.09 12.79
N THR A 312 13.54 23.87 12.04
CA THR A 312 12.98 24.76 11.02
C THR A 312 12.55 23.95 9.78
N ALA A 313 11.85 24.60 8.85
CA ALA A 313 11.48 23.98 7.59
C ALA A 313 12.70 23.33 6.90
N GLY A 314 12.56 22.07 6.47
CA GLY A 314 13.59 21.25 5.86
C GLY A 314 14.59 20.60 6.82
N GLN A 315 14.65 21.03 8.09
CA GLN A 315 15.52 20.43 9.11
C GLN A 315 14.89 19.19 9.73
N GLY A 316 15.72 18.29 10.22
CA GLY A 316 15.28 16.97 10.64
C GLY A 316 16.37 16.14 11.29
N ILE A 317 16.09 14.84 11.39
CA ILE A 317 17.03 13.80 11.76
C ILE A 317 17.25 12.86 10.58
N GLU A 318 18.51 12.51 10.30
CA GLU A 318 18.90 11.51 9.31
C GLU A 318 19.49 10.31 10.03
N LEU A 319 18.96 9.13 9.76
CA LEU A 319 19.32 7.87 10.40
C LEU A 319 19.77 6.85 9.36
N THR A 320 20.83 6.12 9.67
CA THR A 320 21.28 4.97 8.88
C THR A 320 21.01 3.70 9.70
N ILE A 321 20.11 2.85 9.21
CA ILE A 321 19.84 1.51 9.75
C ILE A 321 20.70 0.52 8.98
N SER A 322 21.48 -0.29 9.69
CA SER A 322 22.36 -1.33 9.12
C SER A 322 22.10 -2.69 9.76
N ASN A 323 22.46 -3.75 9.04
CA ASN A 323 22.38 -5.15 9.49
C ASN A 323 20.95 -5.63 9.82
N LEU A 324 19.94 -5.13 9.10
CA LEU A 324 18.58 -5.59 9.24
C LEU A 324 18.38 -6.92 8.49
N VAL A 325 18.64 -8.03 9.18
CA VAL A 325 18.47 -9.39 8.62
C VAL A 325 17.10 -9.94 9.01
N THR A 326 16.39 -10.51 8.03
CA THR A 326 15.08 -11.13 8.24
C THR A 326 15.17 -12.65 8.08
N ASN A 327 14.18 -13.40 8.57
CA ASN A 327 14.07 -14.85 8.33
C ASN A 327 13.46 -15.20 6.96
N SER A 328 13.07 -14.20 6.17
CA SER A 328 12.49 -14.43 4.85
C SER A 328 13.57 -14.94 3.90
N ALA A 329 13.26 -16.01 3.15
CA ALA A 329 14.17 -16.51 2.12
C ALA A 329 14.54 -15.38 1.14
N SER A 330 15.82 -15.28 0.80
CA SER A 330 16.31 -14.35 -0.22
C SER A 330 15.69 -14.71 -1.56
N GLY A 331 14.87 -13.81 -2.11
CA GLY A 331 14.19 -14.02 -3.39
C GLY A 331 13.12 -15.11 -3.33
N LEU A 332 11.90 -14.73 -2.95
CA LEU A 332 10.59 -15.25 -3.39
C LEU A 332 9.52 -14.77 -2.39
N ALA A 333 9.11 -13.52 -2.52
CA ALA A 333 7.88 -13.01 -1.90
C ALA A 333 6.71 -13.19 -2.87
N CYS A 334 6.55 -14.38 -3.44
CA CYS A 334 5.34 -14.80 -4.14
C CYS A 334 5.19 -16.32 -3.97
N LYS A 335 4.25 -16.73 -3.12
CA LYS A 335 3.47 -17.96 -3.31
C LYS A 335 2.02 -17.66 -3.00
#